data_AF-A0A5S3YK59-F1
#
_entry.id   AF-A0A5S3YK59-F1
#
_cell.length_a   1.000
_cell.length_b   1.000
_cell.length_c   1.000
_cell.angle_alpha   90.00
_cell.angle_beta   90.00
_cell.angle_gamma   90.00
#
_symmetry.space_group_name_H-M   'P 1'
#
loop_
_entity.id
_entity.type
_entity.pdbx_description
1 polymer ?
#
loop_
_entity_poly.entity_id
_entity_poly.type
_entity_poly.pdbx_seq_one_letter_code
_entity_poly.pdbx_strand_id
1 'polypeptide(L)' 'MSEYYIPSETLKFHEEIKKSTFIVHIAHTPTLDDAKAFIKKINEDYPDARHNCWAHVAGQPGGSHVYG' A
#
# COMPACT_ATOMS: atom_id res chain seq x y z
N MET A 1 -19.25 12.78 11.49
CA MET A 1 -18.18 12.00 10.83
C MET A 1 -16.86 12.46 11.44
N SER A 2 -16.07 11.56 11.99
CA SER A 2 -14.75 11.89 12.53
C SER A 2 -13.80 12.16 11.37
N GLU A 3 -13.10 13.29 11.39
CA GLU A 3 -12.04 13.58 10.42
C GLU A 3 -10.84 12.68 10.68
N TYR A 4 -10.18 12.23 9.61
CA TYR A 4 -8.99 11.41 9.68
C TYR A 4 -8.02 11.78 8.56
N TYR A 5 -6.73 11.58 8.82
CA TYR A 5 -5.69 11.87 7.85
C TYR A 5 -5.64 10.81 6.76
N ILE A 6 -5.37 11.27 5.54
CA ILE A 6 -5.10 10.43 4.37
C ILE A 6 -3.75 10.86 3.78
N PRO A 7 -3.06 9.97 3.05
CA PRO A 7 -1.88 10.38 2.27
C PRO A 7 -2.26 11.47 1.27
N SER A 8 -1.54 12.60 1.29
CA SER A 8 -1.74 13.70 0.32
C SER A 8 -1.22 13.36 -1.08
N GLU A 9 -0.25 12.46 -1.15
CA GLU A 9 0.45 12.07 -2.36
C GLU A 9 1.01 10.65 -2.23
N THR A 10 1.38 10.08 -3.37
CA THR A 10 2.01 8.76 -3.41
C THR A 10 3.47 8.88 -2.98
N LEU A 11 3.87 8.08 -1.99
CA LEU A 11 5.24 7.99 -1.51
C LEU A 11 5.89 6.72 -2.00
N LYS A 12 7.14 6.83 -2.43
CA LYS A 12 8.04 5.70 -2.69
C LYS A 12 9.28 5.84 -1.83
N PHE A 13 9.66 4.78 -1.15
CA PHE A 13 10.88 4.72 -0.37
C PHE A 13 11.67 3.45 -0.71
N HIS A 14 12.99 3.55 -0.69
CA HIS A 14 13.88 2.44 -1.00
C HIS A 14 15.03 2.42 0.01
N GLU A 15 15.27 1.25 0.58
CA GLU A 15 16.32 1.02 1.55
C GLU A 15 16.97 -0.34 1.32
N GLU A 16 18.29 -0.43 1.56
CA GLU A 16 19.01 -1.69 1.56
C GLU A 16 19.39 -2.07 3.00
N ILE A 17 18.95 -3.26 3.43
CA ILE A 17 19.24 -3.80 4.76
C ILE A 17 19.92 -5.16 4.58
N LYS A 18 21.18 -5.27 4.99
CA LYS A 18 21.96 -6.54 4.93
C LYS A 18 21.94 -7.19 3.54
N LYS A 19 22.13 -6.40 2.46
CA LYS A 19 22.07 -6.83 1.05
C LYS A 19 20.69 -7.26 0.55
N SER A 20 19.63 -7.01 1.33
CA SER A 20 18.25 -7.14 0.88
C SER A 20 17.67 -5.77 0.56
N THR A 21 17.09 -5.65 -0.62
CA THR A 21 16.41 -4.44 -1.09
C THR A 21 14.96 -4.43 -0.61
N PHE A 22 14.56 -3.36 0.08
CA PHE A 22 13.20 -3.10 0.52
C PHE A 22 12.68 -1.86 -0.20
N ILE A 23 11.57 -2.02 -0.92
CA ILE A 23 10.89 -0.93 -1.63
C ILE A 23 9.49 -0.79 -1.05
N VAL A 24 9.18 0.39 -0.51
CA VAL A 24 7.89 0.70 0.11
C VAL A 24 7.14 1.67 -0.79
N HIS A 25 5.86 1.38 -1.03
CA HIS A 25 4.95 2.26 -1.75
C HIS A 25 3.73 2.54 -0.88
N ILE A 26 3.36 3.82 -0.76
CA ILE A 26 2.16 4.28 -0.03
C ILE A 26 1.37 5.16 -0.98
N ALA A 27 0.07 4.92 -1.11
CA ALA A 27 -0.82 5.72 -1.94
C ALA A 27 -2.19 5.89 -1.25
N HIS A 28 -2.92 6.93 -1.65
CA HIS A 28 -4.30 7.10 -1.24
C HIS A 28 -5.22 6.19 -2.06
N THR A 29 -5.85 5.22 -1.40
CA THR A 29 -6.78 4.25 -2.02
C THR A 29 -8.12 4.30 -1.28
N PRO A 30 -9.08 5.14 -1.71
CA PRO A 30 -10.31 5.37 -0.97
C PRO A 30 -11.27 4.16 -0.97
N THR A 31 -11.11 3.23 -1.92
CA THR A 31 -11.92 2.01 -2.02
C THR A 31 -11.08 0.75 -2.04
N LEU A 32 -11.70 -0.40 -1.73
CA LEU A 32 -11.05 -1.72 -1.83
C LEU A 32 -10.57 -2.04 -3.24
N ASP A 33 -11.30 -1.59 -4.26
CA ASP A 33 -10.91 -1.83 -5.65
C ASP A 33 -9.68 -1.01 -6.02
N ASP A 34 -9.57 0.24 -5.55
CA ASP A 34 -8.36 1.05 -5.70
C ASP A 34 -7.16 0.41 -5.00
N ALA A 35 -7.37 -0.12 -3.79
CA ALA A 35 -6.32 -0.81 -3.04
C ALA A 35 -5.83 -2.08 -3.79
N LYS A 36 -6.75 -2.90 -4.29
CA LYS A 36 -6.42 -4.09 -5.09
C LYS A 36 -5.72 -3.74 -6.39
N ALA A 37 -6.19 -2.69 -7.09
CA ALA A 37 -5.56 -2.22 -8.32
C ALA A 37 -4.13 -1.74 -8.06
N PHE A 38 -3.91 -1.03 -6.96
CA PHE A 38 -2.58 -0.58 -6.54
C PHE A 38 -1.66 -1.75 -6.21
N ILE A 39 -2.10 -2.70 -5.38
CA ILE A 39 -1.32 -3.90 -5.04
C ILE A 39 -0.95 -4.68 -6.31
N LYS A 40 -1.91 -4.88 -7.23
CA LYS A 40 -1.67 -5.55 -8.51
C LYS A 40 -0.59 -4.84 -9.33
N LYS A 41 -0.67 -3.51 -9.43
CA LYS A 41 0.34 -2.71 -10.13
C LYS A 41 1.73 -2.88 -9.51
N ILE A 42 1.86 -2.84 -8.17
CA ILE A 42 3.16 -3.04 -7.51
C ILE A 42 3.70 -4.45 -7.79
N ASN A 43 2.85 -5.48 -7.79
CA ASN A 43 3.27 -6.83 -8.15
C ASN A 43 3.77 -6.93 -9.60
N GLU A 44 3.15 -6.21 -10.53
CA GLU A 44 3.56 -6.14 -11.94
C GLU A 44 4.85 -5.34 -12.14
N ASP A 45 5.06 -4.28 -11.36
CA ASP A 45 6.27 -3.44 -11.39
C ASP A 45 7.49 -4.17 -10.80
N TYR A 46 7.29 -5.13 -9.88
CA TYR A 46 8.34 -5.89 -9.19
C TYR A 46 8.08 -7.42 -9.24
N PRO A 47 8.10 -8.04 -10.43
CA PRO A 47 7.83 -9.46 -10.59
C PRO A 47 8.96 -10.36 -10.06
N ASP A 48 10.16 -9.79 -9.85
CA ASP A 48 11.35 -10.46 -9.34
C ASP A 48 11.50 -10.35 -7.81
N ALA A 49 10.63 -9.58 -7.14
CA ALA A 49 10.61 -9.51 -5.70
C ALA A 49 10.26 -10.88 -5.09
N ARG A 50 11.09 -11.36 -4.15
CA ARG A 50 10.81 -12.61 -3.42
C ARG A 50 9.54 -12.54 -2.58
N HIS A 51 9.22 -11.35 -2.10
CA HIS A 51 8.03 -11.06 -1.30
C HIS A 51 7.46 -9.71 -1.73
N ASN A 52 6.19 -9.71 -2.11
CA ASN A 52 5.39 -8.50 -2.26
C ASN A 52 4.36 -8.46 -1.13
N CYS A 53 4.81 -8.02 0.04
CA CYS A 53 3.95 -7.84 1.21
C CYS A 53 3.14 -6.55 1.04
N TRP A 54 1.89 -6.56 1.49
CA TRP A 54 0.98 -5.42 1.42
C TRP A 54 0.10 -5.36 2.66
N ALA A 55 -0.43 -4.17 2.92
CA ALA A 55 -1.47 -3.91 3.91
C ALA A 55 -2.27 -2.67 3.46
N HIS A 56 -3.57 -2.61 3.78
CA HIS A 56 -4.40 -1.46 3.40
C HIS A 56 -5.49 -1.13 4.42
N VAL A 57 -5.89 0.14 4.43
CA VAL A 57 -7.14 0.64 5.02
C VAL A 57 -7.91 1.34 3.90
N ALA A 58 -8.84 0.60 3.28
CA ALA A 58 -9.49 0.99 2.04
C ALA A 58 -10.95 1.40 2.29
N GLY A 59 -11.12 2.52 3.00
CA GLY A 59 -12.40 3.07 3.42
C GLY A 59 -12.30 3.81 4.75
N GLN A 60 -13.42 4.00 5.43
CA GLN A 60 -13.42 4.70 6.72
C GLN A 60 -12.64 3.89 7.77
N PRO A 61 -11.67 4.51 8.48
CA PRO A 61 -10.96 3.85 9.57
C PRO A 61 -11.93 3.36 10.65
N GLY A 62 -11.67 2.16 11.19
CA GLY A 62 -12.50 1.53 12.22
C GLY A 62 -13.47 0.45 11.69
N GLY A 63 -13.65 0.33 10.37
CA GLY A 63 -14.38 -0.78 9.78
C GLY A 63 -13.50 -2.02 9.59
N SER A 64 -13.84 -3.17 10.19
CA SER A 64 -13.07 -4.41 9.96
C SER A 64 -13.05 -4.87 8.50
N HIS A 65 -14.07 -4.48 7.73
CA HIS A 65 -14.18 -4.80 6.30
C HIS A 65 -13.28 -3.95 5.39
N VAL A 66 -12.63 -2.90 5.92
CA VAL A 66 -11.72 -2.04 5.13
C VAL A 66 -10.25 -2.43 5.28
N TYR A 67 -9.94 -3.36 6.19
CA TYR A 67 -8.58 -3.83 6.46
C TYR A 67 -8.21 -5.03 5.60
N GLY A 68 -6.96 -5.06 5.17
CA GLY A 68 -6.34 -6.18 4.45
C GLY A 68 -4.84 -6.18 4.62
#